data_AF-A0A4D4MWI9-F1
#
_entry.id   AF-A0A4D4MWI9-F1
#
_cell.length_a   1.000
_cell.length_b   1.000
_cell.length_c   1.000
_cell.angle_alpha   90.00
_cell.angle_beta   90.00
_cell.angle_gamma   90.00
#
_symmetry.space_group_name_H-M   'P 1'
#
loop_
_entity.id
_entity.type
_entity.pdbx_description
1 polymer ?
#
loop_
_entity_poly.entity_id
_entity_poly.type
_entity_poly.pdbx_seq_one_letter_code
_entity_poly.pdbx_strand_id
1 'polypeptide(L)'
;MTRPQAAAKPVRWAADAVATMREGARLRLDYSAQSLWRVDRMIEGIRREGAPYAAVEAVLRGFGAYTGEVVVRHTGGEWWTTGGDHWVRTPDGRLWDPIDEARRCYLGDGSLRLLCRDAAD
;
A
#
# COMPACT_ATOMS: atom_id res chain seq x y z
N MET A 1 -13.46 -9.23 17.09
CA MET A 1 -12.07 -8.84 17.37
C MET A 1 -11.88 -7.40 16.93
N THR A 2 -11.58 -6.52 17.88
CA THR A 2 -11.25 -5.11 17.61
C THR A 2 -9.86 -5.07 16.98
N ARG A 3 -9.71 -4.37 15.85
CA ARG A 3 -8.43 -4.29 15.13
C ARG A 3 -7.39 -3.57 16.01
N PRO A 4 -6.10 -3.97 15.97
CA PRO A 4 -5.05 -3.26 16.72
C PRO A 4 -5.04 -1.76 16.38
N GLN A 5 -4.79 -0.89 17.37
CA GLN A 5 -4.81 0.56 17.19
C GLN A 5 -3.85 1.03 16.07
N ALA A 6 -2.72 0.35 15.90
CA ALA A 6 -1.74 0.55 14.83
C ALA A 6 -2.35 0.41 13.42
N ALA A 7 -3.38 -0.43 13.25
CA ALA A 7 -4.03 -0.68 11.98
C ALA A 7 -5.10 0.38 11.62
N ALA A 8 -5.59 1.17 12.59
CA ALA A 8 -6.79 1.99 12.38
C ALA A 8 -6.63 3.02 11.24
N LYS A 9 -5.49 3.73 11.19
CA LYS A 9 -5.21 4.71 10.13
C LYS A 9 -4.91 4.04 8.77
N PRO A 10 -3.99 3.06 8.66
CA PRO A 10 -3.72 2.39 7.38
C PRO A 10 -4.97 1.77 6.76
N VAL A 11 -5.82 1.13 7.56
CA VAL A 11 -7.04 0.50 7.08
C VAL A 11 -7.99 1.50 6.44
N ARG A 12 -8.15 2.67 7.06
CA ARG A 12 -8.97 3.73 6.50
C ARG A 12 -8.37 4.25 5.19
N TRP A 13 -7.08 4.52 5.14
CA TRP A 13 -6.42 4.98 3.91
C TRP A 13 -6.53 3.97 2.77
N ALA A 14 -6.40 2.67 3.09
CA ALA A 14 -6.61 1.60 2.11
C ALA A 14 -8.05 1.58 1.58
N ALA A 15 -9.04 1.74 2.45
CA ALA A 15 -10.45 1.81 2.04
C ALA A 15 -10.74 3.04 1.18
N ASP A 16 -10.19 4.21 1.54
CA ASP A 16 -10.31 5.44 0.75
C ASP A 16 -9.68 5.27 -0.65
N ALA A 17 -8.54 4.58 -0.74
CA ALA A 17 -7.91 4.24 -2.02
C ALA A 17 -8.78 3.30 -2.86
N VAL A 18 -9.39 2.27 -2.27
CA VAL A 18 -10.32 1.36 -2.97
C VAL A 18 -11.53 2.14 -3.52
N ALA A 19 -12.12 3.02 -2.72
CA ALA A 19 -13.25 3.85 -3.15
C ALA A 19 -12.85 4.76 -4.32
N THR A 20 -11.72 5.47 -4.19
CA THR A 20 -11.19 6.38 -5.22
C THR A 20 -10.93 5.65 -6.54
N MET A 21 -10.29 4.48 -6.49
CA MET A 21 -10.00 3.69 -7.69
C MET A 21 -11.25 3.15 -8.37
N ARG A 22 -12.28 2.79 -7.58
CA ARG A 22 -13.56 2.34 -8.09
C ARG A 22 -14.32 3.47 -8.79
N GLU A 23 -14.34 4.66 -8.20
CA GLU A 23 -15.14 5.80 -8.70
C GLU A 23 -14.43 6.55 -9.83
N GLY A 24 -13.14 6.84 -9.68
CA GLY A 24 -12.36 7.61 -10.64
C GLY A 24 -11.82 6.78 -11.80
N ALA A 25 -11.12 5.68 -11.49
CA ALA A 25 -10.43 4.86 -12.49
C ALA A 25 -11.28 3.67 -13.00
N ARG A 26 -12.45 3.42 -12.41
CA ARG A 26 -13.28 2.22 -12.64
C ARG A 26 -12.50 0.92 -12.46
N LEU A 27 -11.49 0.93 -11.58
CA LEU A 27 -10.66 -0.21 -11.26
C LEU A 27 -11.08 -0.83 -9.93
N ARG A 28 -11.30 -2.15 -9.94
CA ARG A 28 -11.59 -2.89 -8.72
C ARG A 28 -10.30 -3.35 -8.06
N LEU A 29 -10.11 -2.90 -6.83
CA LEU A 29 -9.09 -3.38 -5.90
C LEU A 29 -9.80 -4.29 -4.88
N ASP A 30 -9.36 -5.54 -4.78
CA ASP A 30 -10.05 -6.62 -4.05
C ASP A 30 -9.22 -7.22 -2.91
N TYR A 31 -8.17 -6.54 -2.50
CA TYR A 31 -7.20 -6.95 -1.49
C TYR A 31 -6.44 -8.25 -1.83
N SER A 32 -6.38 -8.65 -3.10
CA SER A 32 -5.52 -9.74 -3.56
C SER A 32 -4.11 -9.26 -3.92
N ALA A 33 -3.10 -10.14 -3.83
CA ALA A 33 -1.76 -9.86 -4.34
C ALA A 33 -1.78 -9.50 -5.85
N GLN A 34 -2.66 -10.13 -6.63
CA GLN A 34 -2.81 -9.84 -8.07
C GLN A 34 -3.25 -8.40 -8.35
N SER A 35 -4.10 -7.82 -7.49
CA SER A 35 -4.56 -6.45 -7.66
C SER A 35 -3.44 -5.40 -7.54
N LEU A 36 -2.31 -5.73 -6.91
CA LEU A 36 -1.17 -4.82 -6.75
C LEU A 36 -0.53 -4.42 -8.08
N TRP A 37 -0.62 -5.28 -9.10
CA TRP A 37 -0.19 -4.90 -10.45
C TRP A 37 -0.98 -3.68 -10.98
N ARG A 38 -2.28 -3.57 -10.67
CA ARG A 38 -3.08 -2.40 -11.07
C ARG A 38 -2.63 -1.14 -10.34
N VAL A 39 -2.19 -1.29 -9.09
CA VAL A 39 -1.69 -0.18 -8.27
C VAL A 39 -0.34 0.31 -8.80
N ASP A 40 0.60 -0.60 -9.07
CA ASP A 40 1.90 -0.26 -9.71
C ASP A 40 1.67 0.50 -11.03
N ARG A 41 0.74 0.04 -11.86
CA ARG A 41 0.39 0.69 -13.12
C ARG A 41 -0.23 2.08 -12.94
N MET A 42 -1.02 2.28 -11.90
CA MET A 42 -1.58 3.59 -11.57
C MET A 42 -0.49 4.57 -11.13
N ILE A 43 0.40 4.15 -10.23
CA ILE A 43 1.54 4.96 -9.77
C ILE A 43 2.43 5.34 -10.96
N GLU A 44 2.70 4.39 -11.86
CA GLU A 44 3.46 4.66 -13.07
C GLU A 44 2.76 5.68 -13.99
N GLY A 45 1.44 5.62 -14.12
CA GLY A 45 0.63 6.59 -14.85
C GLY A 45 0.78 8.00 -14.28
N ILE A 46 0.57 8.16 -12.97
CA ILE A 46 0.71 9.43 -12.25
C ILE A 46 2.12 10.00 -12.43
N ARG A 47 3.16 9.14 -12.32
CA ARG A 47 4.55 9.55 -12.53
C ARG A 47 4.78 10.13 -13.93
N ARG A 48 4.22 9.50 -14.96
CA ARG A 48 4.35 9.97 -16.36
C ARG A 48 3.63 11.29 -16.62
N GLU A 49 2.59 11.60 -15.85
CA GLU A 49 1.93 12.91 -15.88
C GLU A 49 2.77 14.02 -15.22
N GLY A 50 3.86 13.68 -14.53
CA GLY A 50 4.82 14.64 -13.99
C GLY A 50 4.31 15.41 -12.77
N ALA A 51 3.34 14.85 -12.03
CA ALA A 51 2.78 15.52 -10.86
C ALA A 51 3.85 15.78 -9.78
N PRO A 52 3.86 16.93 -9.09
CA PRO A 52 4.76 17.11 -7.97
C PRO A 52 4.38 16.16 -6.83
N TYR A 53 5.38 15.61 -6.12
CA TYR A 53 5.16 14.62 -5.05
C TYR A 53 4.13 15.08 -4.01
N ALA A 54 4.18 16.36 -3.60
CA ALA A 54 3.25 16.92 -2.64
C ALA A 54 1.77 16.82 -3.07
N ALA A 55 1.48 16.85 -4.38
CA ALA A 55 0.13 16.69 -4.91
C ALA A 55 -0.36 15.23 -4.88
N VAL A 56 0.56 14.27 -4.82
CA VAL A 56 0.25 12.83 -4.91
C VAL A 56 0.52 12.07 -3.62
N GLU A 57 1.09 12.71 -2.60
CA GLU A 57 1.46 12.09 -1.33
C GLU A 57 0.28 11.34 -0.68
N ALA A 58 -0.90 11.95 -0.65
CA ALA A 58 -2.09 11.33 -0.06
C ALA A 58 -2.55 10.08 -0.81
N VAL A 59 -2.50 10.08 -2.15
CA VAL A 59 -2.89 8.92 -2.95
C VAL A 59 -1.84 7.81 -2.87
N LEU A 60 -0.55 8.14 -2.86
CA LEU A 60 0.53 7.18 -2.67
C LEU A 60 0.47 6.55 -1.28
N ARG A 61 0.15 7.32 -0.23
CA ARG A 61 -0.11 6.79 1.11
C ARG A 61 -1.28 5.81 1.12
N GLY A 62 -2.36 6.12 0.40
CA GLY A 62 -3.49 5.22 0.21
C GLY A 62 -3.09 3.90 -0.47
N PHE A 63 -2.28 3.97 -1.54
CA PHE A 63 -1.76 2.80 -2.23
C PHE A 63 -0.80 1.97 -1.38
N GLY A 64 0.10 2.59 -0.63
CA GLY A 64 0.95 1.90 0.32
C GLY A 64 0.14 1.22 1.41
N ALA A 65 -0.85 1.91 1.99
CA ALA A 65 -1.73 1.31 2.98
C ALA A 65 -2.55 0.13 2.42
N TYR A 66 -3.03 0.23 1.18
CA TYR A 66 -3.67 -0.88 0.49
C TYR A 66 -2.71 -2.07 0.33
N THR A 67 -1.46 -1.84 -0.06
CA THR A 67 -0.44 -2.89 -0.16
C THR A 67 -0.18 -3.56 1.19
N GLY A 68 0.00 -2.79 2.26
CA GLY A 68 0.18 -3.37 3.58
C GLY A 68 -1.01 -4.21 4.04
N GLU A 69 -2.23 -3.78 3.69
CA GLU A 69 -3.46 -4.55 3.90
C GLU A 69 -3.48 -5.87 3.11
N VAL A 70 -2.95 -5.88 1.89
CA VAL A 70 -2.76 -7.12 1.11
C VAL A 70 -1.73 -8.04 1.77
N VAL A 71 -0.57 -7.50 2.18
CA VAL A 71 0.49 -8.28 2.85
C VAL A 71 -0.05 -8.92 4.13
N VAL A 72 -0.68 -8.14 5.01
CA VAL A 72 -1.31 -8.63 6.25
C VAL A 72 -2.26 -9.81 5.99
N ARG A 73 -3.11 -9.70 4.97
CA ARG A 73 -4.05 -10.79 4.60
C ARG A 73 -3.35 -11.99 3.98
N HIS A 74 -2.32 -11.77 3.19
CA HIS A 74 -1.65 -12.81 2.43
C HIS A 74 -0.69 -13.64 3.29
N THR A 75 -0.02 -13.00 4.26
CA THR A 75 1.03 -13.61 5.08
C THR A 75 0.57 -13.90 6.51
N GLY A 76 -0.56 -13.33 6.95
CA GLY A 76 -0.96 -13.36 8.35
C GLY A 76 -0.18 -12.38 9.24
N GLY A 77 0.53 -11.42 8.63
CA GLY A 77 1.24 -10.36 9.35
C GLY A 77 0.31 -9.37 10.05
N GLU A 78 0.89 -8.34 10.66
CA GLU A 78 0.16 -7.32 11.43
C GLU A 78 0.73 -5.92 11.24
N TRP A 79 -0.12 -4.91 11.41
CA TRP A 79 0.30 -3.51 11.40
C TRP A 79 0.98 -3.14 12.71
N TRP A 80 2.12 -2.47 12.59
CA TRP A 80 2.90 -1.88 13.67
C TRP A 80 2.98 -0.36 13.48
N THR A 81 3.16 0.37 14.58
CA THR A 81 3.34 1.82 14.54
C THR A 81 4.43 2.22 15.51
N THR A 82 5.42 2.95 15.01
CA THR A 82 6.51 3.53 15.80
C THR A 82 6.82 4.91 15.24
N GLY A 83 6.96 5.92 16.10
CA GLY A 83 7.28 7.29 15.65
C GLY A 83 6.25 7.97 14.74
N GLY A 84 5.07 7.37 14.53
CA GLY A 84 4.07 7.84 13.55
C GLY A 84 4.12 7.13 12.20
N ASP A 85 5.16 6.32 11.96
CA ASP A 85 5.31 5.49 10.77
C ASP A 85 4.51 4.19 10.90
N HIS A 86 4.05 3.67 9.77
CA HIS A 86 3.20 2.49 9.70
C HIS A 86 3.90 1.35 8.97
N TRP A 87 4.22 0.29 9.72
CA TRP A 87 4.97 -0.86 9.25
C TRP A 87 4.07 -2.09 9.20
N VAL A 88 4.37 -3.04 8.33
CA VAL A 88 3.81 -4.39 8.40
C VAL A 88 4.88 -5.33 8.93
N ARG A 89 4.57 -6.03 10.02
CA ARG A 89 5.39 -7.11 10.56
C ARG A 89 4.86 -8.45 10.06
N THR A 90 5.67 -9.19 9.31
CA THR A 90 5.33 -10.55 8.85
C THR A 90 5.61 -11.59 9.96
N PRO A 91 5.04 -12.81 9.90
CA PRO A 91 5.19 -13.82 10.97
C PRO A 91 6.63 -14.24 11.25
N ASP A 92 7.51 -14.15 10.24
CA ASP A 92 8.95 -14.37 10.36
C ASP A 92 9.68 -13.23 11.12
N GLY A 93 8.96 -12.17 11.48
CA GLY A 93 9.43 -11.03 12.24
C GLY A 93 10.01 -9.89 11.41
N ARG A 94 10.09 -10.01 10.08
CA ARG A 94 10.56 -8.93 9.19
C ARG A 94 9.58 -7.75 9.19
N LEU A 95 10.12 -6.55 9.01
CA LEU A 95 9.35 -5.31 8.93
C LEU A 95 9.40 -4.78 7.50
N TRP A 96 8.24 -4.33 7.04
CA TRP A 96 8.04 -3.81 5.69
C TRP A 96 7.38 -2.43 5.78
N ASP A 97 7.89 -1.46 5.01
CA ASP A 97 7.27 -0.14 4.87
C ASP A 97 6.57 -0.03 3.51
N PRO A 98 5.27 -0.38 3.44
CA PRO A 98 4.55 -0.30 2.18
C PRO A 98 4.23 1.15 1.78
N ILE A 99 4.30 2.12 2.71
CA ILE A 99 4.08 3.54 2.40
C ILE A 99 5.31 4.11 1.70
N ASP A 100 6.50 3.86 2.23
CA ASP A 100 7.75 4.24 1.56
C ASP A 100 7.92 3.49 0.24
N GLU A 101 7.54 2.22 0.16
CA GLU A 101 7.61 1.49 -1.12
C GLU A 101 6.70 2.10 -2.21
N ALA A 102 5.52 2.63 -1.84
CA ALA A 102 4.67 3.35 -2.79
C ALA A 102 5.34 4.64 -3.30
N ARG A 103 6.07 5.33 -2.41
CA ARG A 103 6.91 6.49 -2.78
C ARG A 103 8.07 6.07 -3.67
N ARG A 104 8.78 4.98 -3.37
CA ARG A 104 9.86 4.44 -4.21
C ARG A 104 9.36 4.04 -5.59
N CYS A 105 8.20 3.39 -5.66
CA CYS A 105 7.53 3.08 -6.92
C CYS A 105 7.24 4.33 -7.73
N TYR A 106 6.76 5.41 -7.09
CA TYR A 106 6.54 6.70 -7.73
C TYR A 106 7.85 7.35 -8.24
N LEU A 107 8.96 7.17 -7.53
CA LEU A 107 10.28 7.63 -7.96
C LEU A 107 10.91 6.72 -9.04
N GLY A 108 10.32 5.56 -9.31
CA GLY A 108 10.79 4.60 -10.30
C GLY A 108 11.72 3.51 -9.79
N ASP A 109 11.86 3.37 -8.47
CA ASP A 109 12.77 2.43 -7.80
C ASP A 109 12.03 1.50 -6.82
N GLY A 110 10.80 1.12 -7.16
CA GLY A 110 10.00 0.27 -6.29
C GLY A 110 8.84 -0.42 -7.01
N SER A 111 8.27 -1.42 -6.37
CA SER A 111 7.12 -2.16 -6.89
C SER A 111 6.37 -2.83 -5.75
N LEU A 112 5.10 -2.45 -5.58
CA LEU A 112 4.25 -2.93 -4.49
C LEU A 112 3.99 -4.43 -4.62
N ARG A 113 3.88 -4.95 -5.85
CA ARG A 113 3.77 -6.40 -6.06
C ARG A 113 5.04 -7.15 -5.67
N LEU A 114 6.23 -6.54 -5.84
CA LEU A 114 7.50 -7.18 -5.46
C LEU A 114 7.66 -7.16 -3.95
N LEU A 115 7.37 -6.04 -3.29
CA LEU A 115 7.32 -6.01 -1.82
C LEU A 115 6.37 -7.08 -1.27
N CYS A 116 5.18 -7.20 -1.84
CA CYS A 116 4.22 -8.23 -1.38
C CYS A 116 4.71 -9.66 -1.63
N ARG A 117 5.43 -9.90 -2.73
CA ARG A 117 6.04 -11.19 -3.02
C ARG A 117 7.14 -11.51 -2.02
N ASP A 118 8.07 -10.58 -1.83
CA ASP A 118 9.24 -10.77 -0.94
C ASP A 118 8.83 -10.88 0.55
N ALA A 119 7.67 -10.34 0.91
CA ALA A 119 7.06 -10.48 2.23
C ALA A 119 6.34 -11.81 2.44
N ALA A 120 6.01 -12.53 1.35
CA ALA A 120 5.33 -13.81 1.38
C ALA A 120 6.27 -15.01 1.19
N ASP A 121 7.52 -14.76 0.79
CA ASP A 121 8.61 -15.75 0.69
C ASP A 121 9.22 -16.07 2.07
#